data_AF-A0A9D5VB49-F1
#
_entry.id   AF-A0A9D5VB49-F1
#
_cell.length_a   1.000
_cell.length_b   1.000
_cell.length_c   1.000
_cell.angle_alpha   90.00
_cell.angle_beta   90.00
_cell.angle_gamma   90.00
#
_symmetry.space_group_name_H-M   'P 1'
#
loop_
_entity.id
_entity.type
_entity.pdbx_description
1 polymer ?
#
loop_
_entity_poly.entity_id
_entity_poly.type
_entity_poly.pdbx_seq_one_letter_code
_entity_poly.pdbx_strand_id
1 'polypeptide(L)'
;MSGPAAELSLHRPLPRVLGMGAHLKASLCLIDGTAAAVTPPAGDMETLDAVERYDAMLADMLTHAGPLAACAHDLHPDFRTTQSAQALDCPAVAVQHHHAHIVATAWEHGVEGAVLGLALDGYGMGPGGASWGGELLRVDGPAYARLGHVAILRQPGGDVAAREPWRMAAAALHAMGRGDEIATR
;
A
#
# COMPACT_ATOMS: atom_id res chain seq x y z
N MET A 1 4.29 9.27 22.48
CA MET A 1 3.03 8.53 22.71
C MET A 1 2.24 8.57 21.42
N SER A 2 1.98 7.42 20.79
CA SER A 2 1.10 7.33 19.62
C SER A 2 -0.32 7.75 20.04
N GLY A 3 -1.03 8.50 19.19
CA GLY A 3 -2.44 8.84 19.43
C GLY A 3 -3.33 7.57 19.49
N PRO A 4 -4.58 7.70 19.96
CA PRO A 4 -5.50 6.57 20.00
C PRO A 4 -5.78 6.05 18.58
N ALA A 5 -6.03 4.75 18.47
CA ALA A 5 -6.53 4.15 17.23
C ALA A 5 -7.90 4.75 16.88
N ALA A 6 -8.15 4.96 15.58
CA ALA A 6 -9.47 5.31 15.09
C ALA A 6 -10.34 4.05 15.03
N GLU A 7 -11.57 4.13 15.54
CA GLU A 7 -12.53 3.04 15.49
C GLU A 7 -13.57 3.28 14.39
N LEU A 8 -13.79 2.27 13.56
CA LEU A 8 -14.74 2.27 12.46
C LEU A 8 -15.76 1.16 12.67
N SER A 9 -17.03 1.45 12.36
CA SER A 9 -18.10 0.45 12.36
C SER A 9 -18.28 -0.15 10.97
N LEU A 10 -18.39 -1.48 10.90
CA LEU A 10 -18.61 -2.23 9.67
C LEU A 10 -20.10 -2.57 9.52
N HIS A 11 -20.61 -2.55 8.29
CA HIS A 11 -22.01 -2.86 7.97
C HIS A 11 -22.37 -4.34 8.15
N ARG A 12 -21.38 -5.22 8.28
CA ARG A 12 -21.55 -6.66 8.49
C ARG A 12 -20.39 -7.23 9.33
N PRO A 13 -20.60 -8.33 10.06
CA PRO A 13 -19.53 -9.01 10.77
C PRO A 13 -18.52 -9.62 9.79
N LEU A 14 -17.24 -9.40 10.04
CA LEU A 14 -16.12 -9.97 9.29
C LEU A 14 -15.20 -10.81 10.21
N PRO A 15 -14.47 -11.80 9.67
CA PRO A 15 -13.45 -12.52 10.41
C PRO A 15 -12.38 -11.58 10.97
N ARG A 16 -11.70 -12.02 12.03
CA ARG A 16 -10.59 -11.26 12.60
C ARG A 16 -9.41 -11.22 11.64
N VAL A 17 -9.13 -10.07 11.03
CA VAL A 17 -8.05 -9.90 10.05
C VAL A 17 -7.22 -8.68 10.41
N LEU A 18 -5.89 -8.85 10.36
CA LEU A 18 -4.94 -7.76 10.58
C LEU A 18 -4.37 -7.26 9.24
N GLY A 19 -4.66 -6.02 8.88
CA GLY A 19 -4.01 -5.31 7.78
C GLY A 19 -2.71 -4.66 8.25
N MET A 20 -1.61 -4.94 7.55
CA MET A 20 -0.25 -4.55 7.94
C MET A 20 0.20 -3.21 7.35
N GLY A 21 -0.54 -2.69 6.36
CA GLY A 21 -0.20 -1.47 5.65
C GLY A 21 0.99 -1.60 4.69
N ALA A 22 1.42 -0.47 4.15
CA ALA A 22 2.52 -0.35 3.19
C ALA A 22 3.85 0.05 3.87
N HIS A 23 4.83 0.49 3.09
CA HIS A 23 6.14 0.92 3.61
C HIS A 23 6.14 2.37 4.13
N LEU A 24 5.51 3.28 3.39
CA LEU A 24 5.44 4.69 3.78
C LEU A 24 4.13 4.97 4.51
N LYS A 25 4.21 5.71 5.63
CA LYS A 25 3.05 6.09 6.46
C LYS A 25 2.23 4.87 6.86
N ALA A 26 2.91 3.78 7.23
CA ALA A 26 2.28 2.51 7.55
C ALA A 26 1.30 2.65 8.73
N SER A 27 0.07 2.21 8.54
CA SER A 27 -0.94 2.07 9.59
C SER A 27 -1.40 0.62 9.64
N LEU A 28 -1.61 0.12 10.86
CA LEU A 28 -2.20 -1.20 11.09
C LEU A 28 -3.72 -1.06 11.16
N CYS A 29 -4.44 -2.09 10.71
CA CYS A 29 -5.90 -2.15 10.81
C CYS A 29 -6.32 -3.53 11.32
N LEU A 30 -6.88 -3.61 12.53
CA LEU A 30 -7.45 -4.84 13.05
C LEU A 30 -8.96 -4.82 12.86
N ILE A 31 -9.48 -5.70 12.01
CA ILE A 31 -10.90 -5.99 11.88
C ILE A 31 -11.26 -7.10 12.87
N ASP A 32 -12.36 -6.94 13.62
CA ASP A 32 -12.94 -7.99 14.45
C ASP A 32 -14.47 -7.83 14.53
N GLY A 33 -15.21 -8.75 13.90
CA GLY A 33 -16.66 -8.68 13.86
C GLY A 33 -17.12 -7.44 13.11
N THR A 34 -17.84 -6.54 13.79
CA THR A 34 -18.38 -5.31 13.21
C THR A 34 -17.53 -4.07 13.50
N ALA A 35 -16.32 -4.24 14.03
CA ALA A 35 -15.42 -3.14 14.35
C ALA A 35 -14.11 -3.26 13.55
N ALA A 36 -13.52 -2.11 13.24
CA ALA A 36 -12.14 -2.01 12.78
C ALA A 36 -11.40 -0.94 13.57
N ALA A 37 -10.21 -1.28 14.08
CA ALA A 37 -9.32 -0.36 14.78
C ALA A 37 -8.12 -0.05 13.90
N VAL A 38 -7.90 1.23 13.57
CA VAL A 38 -6.82 1.68 12.69
C VAL A 38 -5.83 2.53 13.49
N THR A 39 -4.55 2.17 13.48
CA THR A 39 -3.53 2.98 14.17
C THR A 39 -3.22 4.27 13.42
N PRO A 40 -2.74 5.30 14.13
CA PRO A 40 -2.04 6.41 13.49
C PRO A 40 -0.87 5.89 12.61
N PRO A 41 -0.47 6.64 11.58
CA PRO A 41 0.68 6.27 10.77
C PRO A 41 1.95 6.20 11.63
N ALA A 42 2.69 5.11 11.53
CA ALA A 42 3.98 4.93 12.17
C ALA A 42 5.04 5.90 11.64
N GLY A 43 4.87 6.37 10.41
CA GLY A 43 5.80 7.20 9.66
C GLY A 43 6.47 6.45 8.52
N ASP A 44 7.67 6.86 8.16
CA ASP A 44 8.47 6.27 7.09
C ASP A 44 9.35 5.13 7.64
N MET A 45 9.13 3.91 7.16
CA MET A 45 9.87 2.70 7.57
C MET A 45 11.37 2.73 7.23
N GLU A 46 11.87 3.76 6.55
CA GLU A 46 13.30 4.04 6.42
C GLU A 46 13.94 4.56 7.73
N THR A 47 13.13 4.96 8.73
CA THR A 47 13.61 5.55 9.99
C THR A 47 13.44 4.60 11.17
N LEU A 48 14.44 4.57 12.08
CA LEU A 48 14.39 3.74 13.29
C LEU A 48 13.17 4.09 14.16
N ASP A 49 12.91 5.37 14.39
CA ASP A 49 11.75 5.83 15.16
C ASP A 49 10.42 5.30 14.61
N ALA A 50 10.24 5.26 13.28
CA ALA A 50 9.02 4.74 12.69
C ALA A 50 8.93 3.22 12.85
N VAL A 51 10.04 2.51 12.71
CA VAL A 51 10.13 1.07 12.91
C VAL A 51 9.76 0.70 14.34
N GLU A 52 10.34 1.36 15.34
CA GLU A 52 10.04 1.12 16.75
C GLU A 52 8.59 1.42 17.09
N ARG A 53 8.05 2.53 16.55
CA ARG A 53 6.61 2.84 16.70
C ARG A 53 5.72 1.77 16.08
N TYR A 54 6.04 1.31 14.88
CA TYR A 54 5.28 0.26 14.20
C TYR A 54 5.30 -1.05 14.98
N ASP A 55 6.47 -1.49 15.46
CA ASP A 55 6.60 -2.71 16.25
C ASP A 55 5.82 -2.63 17.56
N ALA A 56 5.87 -1.49 18.25
CA ALA A 56 5.11 -1.29 19.46
C ALA A 56 3.59 -1.37 19.22
N MET A 57 3.11 -0.75 18.13
CA MET A 57 1.69 -0.81 17.76
C MET A 57 1.26 -2.22 17.35
N LEU A 58 2.10 -2.95 16.62
CA LEU A 58 1.85 -4.33 16.21
C LEU A 58 1.79 -5.25 17.43
N ALA A 59 2.76 -5.14 18.33
CA ALA A 59 2.80 -5.93 19.55
C ALA A 59 1.58 -5.66 20.45
N ASP A 60 1.20 -4.39 20.60
CA ASP A 60 0.01 -4.00 21.36
C ASP A 60 -1.28 -4.57 20.77
N MET A 61 -1.47 -4.46 19.44
CA MET A 61 -2.61 -5.07 18.75
C MET A 61 -2.64 -6.58 18.91
N LEU A 62 -1.51 -7.27 18.75
CA LEU A 62 -1.43 -8.74 18.86
C LEU A 62 -1.64 -9.23 20.29
N THR A 63 -1.23 -8.47 21.30
CA THR A 63 -1.44 -8.81 22.71
C THR A 63 -2.92 -8.85 23.06
N HIS A 64 -3.71 -7.94 22.46
CA HIS A 64 -5.15 -7.84 22.70
C HIS A 64 -5.99 -8.59 21.66
N ALA A 65 -5.39 -8.97 20.53
CA ALA A 65 -6.03 -9.77 19.52
C ALA A 65 -6.11 -11.24 19.99
N GLY A 66 -7.29 -11.84 19.83
CA GLY A 66 -7.39 -13.30 19.80
C GLY A 66 -6.83 -13.87 18.49
N PRO A 67 -7.04 -15.17 18.21
CA PRO A 67 -6.58 -15.81 16.98
C PRO A 67 -7.01 -15.04 15.74
N LEU A 68 -6.04 -14.80 14.83
CA LEU A 68 -6.26 -14.13 13.55
C LEU A 68 -6.69 -15.16 12.50
N ALA A 69 -7.72 -14.84 11.72
CA ALA A 69 -8.11 -15.65 10.58
C ALA A 69 -7.14 -15.48 9.40
N ALA A 70 -6.58 -14.28 9.24
CA ALA A 70 -5.55 -13.95 8.25
C ALA A 70 -4.87 -12.62 8.60
N CYS A 71 -3.75 -12.37 7.93
CA CYS A 71 -3.00 -11.14 7.98
C CYS A 71 -2.78 -10.62 6.54
N ALA A 72 -3.31 -9.45 6.21
CA ALA A 72 -3.21 -8.86 4.88
C ALA A 72 -2.01 -7.89 4.80
N HIS A 73 -1.18 -8.02 3.78
CA HIS A 73 0.01 -7.18 3.60
C HIS A 73 0.16 -6.74 2.15
N ASP A 74 1.01 -5.74 1.91
CA ASP A 74 1.31 -5.27 0.55
C ASP A 74 1.95 -6.38 -0.29
N LEU A 75 1.71 -6.36 -1.61
CA LEU A 75 2.33 -7.29 -2.55
C LEU A 75 3.87 -7.21 -2.54
N HIS A 76 4.46 -6.08 -2.14
CA HIS A 76 5.91 -5.89 -2.10
C HIS A 76 6.59 -6.84 -1.08
N PRO A 77 7.45 -7.79 -1.52
CA PRO A 77 8.05 -8.79 -0.63
C PRO A 77 9.07 -8.20 0.33
N ASP A 78 9.79 -7.16 -0.10
CA ASP A 78 10.87 -6.55 0.69
C ASP A 78 10.37 -5.56 1.74
N PHE A 79 9.06 -5.28 1.80
CA PHE A 79 8.55 -4.42 2.85
C PHE A 79 8.66 -5.11 4.20
N ARG A 80 9.14 -4.35 5.18
CA ARG A 80 9.16 -4.79 6.58
C ARG A 80 7.78 -5.22 7.06
N THR A 81 6.73 -4.51 6.66
CA THR A 81 5.34 -4.85 7.00
C THR A 81 4.93 -6.22 6.44
N THR A 82 5.35 -6.54 5.22
CA THR A 82 5.19 -7.86 4.59
C THR A 82 5.94 -8.95 5.35
N GLN A 83 7.21 -8.72 5.70
CA GLN A 83 8.01 -9.68 6.46
C GLN A 83 7.42 -9.93 7.85
N SER A 84 6.95 -8.88 8.54
CA SER A 84 6.24 -9.01 9.81
C SER A 84 4.97 -9.84 9.66
N ALA A 85 4.20 -9.66 8.57
CA ALA A 85 2.98 -10.44 8.31
C ALA A 85 3.27 -11.93 8.15
N GLN A 86 4.32 -12.25 7.39
CA GLN A 86 4.73 -13.63 7.09
C GLN A 86 5.32 -14.36 8.31
N ALA A 87 5.79 -13.63 9.32
CA ALA A 87 6.30 -14.20 10.56
C ALA A 87 5.19 -14.54 11.58
N LEU A 88 3.96 -14.10 11.36
CA LEU A 88 2.82 -14.41 12.23
C LEU A 88 2.28 -15.81 11.96
N ASP A 89 1.73 -16.44 13.01
CA ASP A 89 1.07 -17.75 12.92
C ASP A 89 -0.37 -17.62 12.39
N CYS A 90 -0.51 -17.05 11.19
CA CYS A 90 -1.76 -16.81 10.47
C CYS A 90 -1.51 -16.94 8.95
N PRO A 91 -2.54 -17.21 8.14
CA PRO A 91 -2.43 -17.06 6.69
C PRO A 91 -2.05 -15.62 6.31
N ALA A 92 -0.93 -15.44 5.63
CA ALA A 92 -0.49 -14.16 5.08
C ALA A 92 -1.03 -13.97 3.66
N VAL A 93 -1.81 -12.90 3.44
CA VAL A 93 -2.48 -12.60 2.17
C VAL A 93 -1.88 -11.34 1.56
N ALA A 94 -1.20 -11.49 0.43
CA ALA A 94 -0.69 -10.36 -0.33
C ALA A 94 -1.83 -9.64 -1.07
N VAL A 95 -1.87 -8.31 -0.95
CA VAL A 95 -2.84 -7.43 -1.61
C VAL A 95 -2.10 -6.41 -2.45
N GLN A 96 -2.53 -6.22 -3.70
CA GLN A 96 -1.89 -5.26 -4.59
C GLN A 96 -2.18 -3.82 -4.13
N HIS A 97 -1.14 -2.98 -4.11
CA HIS A 97 -1.17 -1.62 -3.53
C HIS A 97 -2.31 -0.73 -4.06
N HIS A 98 -2.44 -0.64 -5.39
CA HIS A 98 -3.43 0.21 -6.04
C HIS A 98 -4.86 -0.35 -5.90
N HIS A 99 -5.00 -1.67 -5.85
CA HIS A 99 -6.25 -2.36 -5.53
C HIS A 99 -6.68 -2.04 -4.09
N ALA A 100 -5.74 -2.08 -3.13
CA ALA A 100 -6.01 -1.69 -1.74
C ALA A 100 -6.48 -0.24 -1.64
N HIS A 101 -5.85 0.69 -2.36
CA HIS A 101 -6.32 2.09 -2.42
C HIS A 101 -7.75 2.21 -2.91
N ILE A 102 -8.07 1.59 -4.05
CA ILE A 102 -9.42 1.68 -4.63
C ILE A 102 -10.47 1.01 -3.73
N VAL A 103 -10.17 -0.16 -3.15
CA VAL A 103 -11.09 -0.85 -2.25
C VAL A 103 -11.31 -0.06 -0.96
N ALA A 104 -10.27 0.53 -0.37
CA ALA A 104 -10.40 1.35 0.82
C ALA A 104 -11.31 2.56 0.56
N THR A 105 -11.12 3.27 -0.55
CA THR A 105 -11.97 4.40 -0.94
C THR A 105 -13.40 3.98 -1.25
N ALA A 106 -13.60 2.89 -1.99
CA ALA A 106 -14.94 2.37 -2.28
C ALA A 106 -15.68 1.99 -0.99
N TRP A 107 -14.96 1.34 -0.06
CA TRP A 107 -15.51 0.94 1.24
C TRP A 107 -15.88 2.14 2.11
N GLU A 108 -15.02 3.17 2.20
CA GLU A 108 -15.28 4.39 2.96
C GLU A 108 -16.57 5.10 2.51
N HIS A 109 -16.85 5.06 1.20
CA HIS A 109 -18.03 5.68 0.61
C HIS A 109 -19.25 4.75 0.49
N GLY A 110 -19.18 3.52 1.02
CA GLY A 110 -20.27 2.54 0.93
C GLY A 110 -20.61 2.12 -0.50
N VAL A 111 -19.64 2.21 -1.42
CA VAL A 111 -19.82 1.78 -2.81
C VAL A 111 -19.68 0.26 -2.88
N GLU A 112 -20.76 -0.40 -3.29
CA GLU A 112 -20.80 -1.85 -3.44
C GLU A 112 -20.70 -2.28 -4.91
N GLY A 113 -20.25 -3.53 -5.13
CA GLY A 113 -20.13 -4.11 -6.46
C GLY A 113 -18.86 -3.69 -7.21
N ALA A 114 -18.87 -3.90 -8.52
CA ALA A 114 -17.70 -3.62 -9.36
C ALA A 114 -17.53 -2.11 -9.60
N VAL A 115 -16.32 -1.61 -9.41
CA VAL A 115 -15.96 -0.20 -9.59
C VAL A 115 -14.85 -0.02 -10.62
N LEU A 116 -14.83 1.15 -11.25
CA LEU A 116 -13.66 1.65 -11.98
C LEU A 116 -12.93 2.62 -11.06
N GLY A 117 -11.66 2.34 -10.77
CA GLY A 117 -10.84 3.19 -9.93
C GLY A 117 -9.58 3.64 -10.68
N LEU A 118 -9.23 4.90 -10.49
CA LEU A 118 -7.98 5.48 -10.97
C LEU A 118 -7.08 5.70 -9.75
N ALA A 119 -6.02 4.90 -9.62
CA ALA A 119 -5.05 5.01 -8.53
C ALA A 119 -3.81 5.73 -9.05
N LEU A 120 -3.54 6.91 -8.48
CA LEU A 120 -2.41 7.78 -8.85
C LEU A 120 -1.55 8.01 -7.61
N ASP A 121 -0.35 7.44 -7.59
CA ASP A 121 0.60 7.58 -6.50
C ASP A 121 2.04 7.70 -7.03
N GLY A 122 3.03 7.52 -6.17
CA GLY A 122 4.43 7.51 -6.59
C GLY A 122 4.90 6.14 -7.10
N TYR A 123 4.68 5.11 -6.29
CA TYR A 123 5.13 3.75 -6.56
C TYR A 123 4.29 2.75 -5.75
N GLY A 124 3.78 1.74 -6.44
CA GLY A 124 3.33 0.49 -5.87
C GLY A 124 3.76 -0.67 -6.73
N MET A 125 4.17 -1.78 -6.12
CA MET A 125 4.61 -2.94 -6.89
C MET A 125 3.40 -3.64 -7.53
N GLY A 126 3.45 -3.77 -8.85
CA GLY A 126 2.53 -4.55 -9.66
C GLY A 126 2.96 -6.02 -9.80
N PRO A 127 2.09 -6.86 -10.40
CA PRO A 127 2.42 -8.25 -10.70
C PRO A 127 3.72 -8.37 -11.49
N GLY A 128 4.55 -9.36 -11.14
CA GLY A 128 5.85 -9.57 -11.79
C GLY A 128 6.92 -8.52 -11.48
N GLY A 129 6.73 -7.70 -10.43
CA GLY A 129 7.68 -6.66 -10.02
C GLY A 129 7.61 -5.38 -10.86
N ALA A 130 6.53 -5.18 -11.61
CA ALA A 130 6.34 -3.96 -12.39
C ALA A 130 6.16 -2.74 -11.47
N SER A 131 6.77 -1.60 -11.81
CA SER A 131 6.53 -0.34 -11.13
C SER A 131 5.22 0.27 -11.62
N TRP A 132 4.23 0.40 -10.72
CA TRP A 132 2.95 1.06 -10.99
C TRP A 132 2.90 2.39 -10.24
N GLY A 133 2.11 3.34 -10.76
CA GLY A 133 1.88 4.64 -10.10
C GLY A 133 0.79 5.50 -10.76
N GLY A 134 0.12 4.96 -11.78
CA GLY A 134 -0.94 5.68 -12.49
C GLY A 134 -1.83 4.71 -13.25
N GLU A 135 -2.74 4.05 -12.53
CA GLU A 135 -3.39 2.82 -12.94
C GLU A 135 -4.92 2.97 -12.99
N LEU A 136 -5.52 2.59 -14.12
CA LEU A 136 -6.97 2.41 -14.24
C LEU A 136 -7.30 0.93 -14.02
N LEU A 137 -7.98 0.63 -12.92
CA LEU A 137 -8.38 -0.74 -12.56
C LEU A 137 -9.90 -0.88 -12.58
N ARG A 138 -10.39 -2.01 -13.09
CA ARG A 138 -11.72 -2.53 -12.74
C ARG A 138 -11.57 -3.43 -11.53
N VAL A 139 -12.19 -3.07 -10.42
CA VAL A 139 -12.14 -3.81 -9.15
C VAL A 139 -13.50 -4.41 -8.86
N ASP A 140 -13.53 -5.67 -8.45
CA ASP A 140 -14.74 -6.40 -8.08
C ASP A 140 -14.41 -7.32 -6.89
N GLY A 141 -14.61 -6.81 -5.68
CA GLY A 141 -14.20 -7.47 -4.44
C GLY A 141 -12.70 -7.79 -4.43
N PRO A 142 -12.29 -9.08 -4.27
CA PRO A 142 -10.88 -9.48 -4.24
C PRO A 142 -10.23 -9.48 -5.63
N ALA A 143 -11.00 -9.37 -6.71
CA ALA A 143 -10.47 -9.41 -8.07
C ALA A 143 -10.26 -7.99 -8.61
N TYR A 144 -9.23 -7.83 -9.44
CA TYR A 144 -9.03 -6.62 -10.22
C TYR A 144 -8.49 -6.94 -11.62
N ALA A 145 -8.78 -6.06 -12.57
CA ALA A 145 -8.22 -6.09 -13.92
C ALA A 145 -7.61 -4.72 -14.24
N ARG A 146 -6.36 -4.72 -14.71
CA ARG A 146 -5.68 -3.52 -15.19
C ARG A 146 -6.20 -3.16 -16.58
N LEU A 147 -6.93 -2.05 -16.69
CA LEU A 147 -7.55 -1.61 -17.94
C LEU A 147 -6.71 -0.58 -18.69
N GLY A 148 -5.88 0.18 -17.98
CA GLY A 148 -5.01 1.19 -18.57
C GLY A 148 -4.00 1.70 -17.55
N HIS A 149 -2.96 2.38 -18.04
CA HIS A 149 -1.94 2.99 -17.20
C HIS A 149 -1.24 4.14 -17.90
N VAL A 150 -0.59 5.01 -17.14
CA VAL A 150 0.30 6.04 -17.68
C VAL A 150 1.47 5.42 -18.45
N ALA A 151 2.04 6.15 -19.41
CA ALA A 151 3.17 5.66 -20.19
C ALA A 151 4.33 5.23 -19.25
N ILE A 152 4.86 4.03 -19.48
CA ILE A 152 5.97 3.51 -18.67
C ILE A 152 7.24 4.30 -19.03
N LEU A 153 7.78 4.99 -18.05
CA LEU A 153 9.07 5.67 -18.15
C LEU A 153 10.14 4.85 -17.43
N ARG A 154 11.37 4.94 -17.95
CA ARG A 154 12.53 4.42 -17.21
C ARG A 154 12.70 5.25 -15.93
N GLN A 155 13.23 4.62 -14.87
CA GLN A 155 13.53 5.27 -13.60
C GLN A 155 15.05 5.22 -13.34
N PRO A 156 15.85 6.12 -13.95
CA PRO A 156 17.31 6.06 -13.84
C PRO A 156 17.74 6.24 -12.38
N GLY A 157 18.43 5.25 -11.82
CA GLY A 157 18.86 5.28 -10.42
C GLY A 157 17.80 4.88 -9.40
N GLY A 158 16.66 4.30 -9.82
CA GLY A 158 15.64 3.75 -8.91
C GLY A 158 15.13 4.80 -7.92
N ASP A 159 15.25 4.52 -6.63
CA ASP A 159 14.77 5.39 -5.54
C ASP A 159 15.40 6.79 -5.58
N VAL A 160 16.62 6.92 -6.12
CA VAL A 160 17.26 8.24 -6.27
C VAL A 160 16.43 9.15 -7.17
N ALA A 161 15.71 8.61 -8.16
CA ALA A 161 14.86 9.39 -9.06
C ALA A 161 13.70 10.09 -8.33
N ALA A 162 13.28 9.58 -7.17
CA ALA A 162 12.27 10.23 -6.33
C ALA A 162 12.81 11.48 -5.60
N ARG A 163 14.13 11.54 -5.37
CA ARG A 163 14.82 12.67 -4.71
C ARG A 163 15.48 13.63 -5.70
N GLU A 164 15.72 13.17 -6.93
CA GLU A 164 16.35 13.91 -8.01
C GLU A 164 15.42 13.97 -9.25
N PRO A 165 14.41 14.86 -9.27
CA PRO A 165 13.36 14.87 -10.30
C PRO A 165 13.86 15.05 -11.74
N TRP A 166 15.04 15.66 -11.92
CA TRP A 166 15.69 15.82 -13.22
C TRP A 166 15.94 14.47 -13.91
N ARG A 167 16.08 13.37 -13.15
CA ARG A 167 16.24 12.01 -13.71
C ARG A 167 14.99 11.53 -14.43
N MET A 168 13.81 11.82 -13.87
CA MET A 168 12.53 11.50 -14.51
C MET A 168 12.26 12.40 -15.72
N ALA A 169 12.63 13.68 -15.64
CA ALA A 169 12.57 14.59 -16.79
C ALA A 169 13.46 14.09 -17.94
N ALA A 170 14.69 13.67 -17.64
CA ALA A 170 15.60 13.07 -18.62
C ALA A 170 15.02 11.78 -19.23
N ALA A 171 14.40 10.92 -18.41
CA ALA A 171 13.73 9.72 -18.90
C ALA A 171 12.56 10.03 -19.85
N ALA A 172 11.77 11.06 -19.55
CA ALA A 172 10.68 11.52 -20.41
C ALA A 172 11.21 12.08 -21.74
N LEU A 173 12.22 12.95 -21.70
CA LEU A 173 12.89 13.47 -22.91
C LEU A 173 13.44 12.34 -23.78
N HIS A 174 14.13 11.37 -23.16
CA HIS A 174 14.63 10.20 -23.86
C HIS A 174 13.51 9.38 -24.51
N ALA A 175 12.41 9.11 -23.80
CA ALA A 175 11.26 8.39 -24.33
C ALA A 175 10.58 9.12 -25.51
N MET A 176 10.65 10.46 -25.54
CA MET A 176 10.18 11.27 -26.66
C MET A 176 11.20 11.40 -27.81
N GLY A 177 12.37 10.76 -27.73
CA GLY A 177 13.44 10.90 -28.73
C GLY A 177 14.20 12.23 -28.67
N ARG A 178 14.08 12.97 -27.57
CA ARG A 178 14.66 14.32 -27.35
C ARG A 178 15.90 14.26 -26.45
N GLY A 179 16.75 13.26 -26.68
CA GLY A 179 17.94 13.01 -25.84
C GLY A 179 18.93 14.17 -25.81
N ASP A 180 19.10 14.87 -26.92
CA ASP A 180 20.03 15.99 -27.05
C ASP A 180 19.66 17.19 -26.14
N GLU A 181 18.39 17.31 -25.76
CA GLU A 181 17.93 18.38 -24.85
C GLU A 181 18.29 18.12 -23.39
N ILE A 182 18.63 16.87 -23.01
CA ILE A 182 18.91 16.48 -21.63
C ILE A 182 20.11 17.26 -21.07
N ALA A 183 21.17 17.42 -21.86
CA ALA A 183 22.39 18.11 -21.42
C ALA A 183 22.26 19.64 -21.38
N THR A 184 21.13 20.18 -21.89
CA THR A 184 20.91 21.62 -22.07
C THR A 184 19.92 22.23 -21.08
N ARG A 185 19.37 21.42 -20.17
CA ARG A 185 18.37 21.79 -19.16
C ARG A 185 18.91 21.52 -17.77
#